data_AF-A0A7C3WU53-F1
#
_entry.id   AF-A0A7C3WU53-F1
#
_cell.length_a   1.000
_cell.length_b   1.000
_cell.length_c   1.000
_cell.angle_alpha   90.00
_cell.angle_beta   90.00
_cell.angle_gamma   90.00
#
_symmetry.space_group_name_H-M   'P 1'
#
loop_
_entity.id
_entity.type
_entity.pdbx_description
1 polymer ?
#
loop_
_entity_poly.entity_id
_entity_poly.type
_entity_poly.pdbx_seq_one_letter_code
_entity_poly.pdbx_strand_id
1 'polypeptide(L)'
;MKVYLANAFSLTMLPENFSGSIEVKNISTEEASDLLRGEFQSCVGHESTAQLLTEKLAVHVECRRVSISIQPGDTLIVAQLMGERKEYRDMSREEIEAYPVQFFLVRIVSHEEEREVIRVTVECQKCGRKVPKEKARQKSNKIPHPRLYGQAPVYWCLDCWREVEYGPVQRCTRCGGEFRSIIEMETCWWCLEELWEEAKKKEAERARSPRPSGIPYSEDVE
;
A
#
# COMPACT_ATOMS: atom_id res chain seq x y z
N MET A 1 -16.75 19.19 9.84
CA MET A 1 -15.63 19.34 10.78
C MET A 1 -16.05 18.72 12.09
N LYS A 2 -15.37 17.67 12.51
CA LYS A 2 -15.61 16.97 13.78
C LYS A 2 -14.43 17.15 14.72
N VAL A 3 -14.72 17.14 16.02
CA VAL A 3 -13.71 17.14 17.08
C VAL A 3 -13.74 15.77 17.74
N TYR A 4 -12.57 15.15 17.90
CA TYR A 4 -12.40 13.85 18.53
C TYR A 4 -11.53 13.98 19.77
N LEU A 5 -11.84 13.21 20.82
CA LEU A 5 -10.96 13.02 21.96
C LEU A 5 -10.54 11.54 22.04
N ALA A 6 -9.24 11.26 22.01
CA ALA A 6 -8.71 9.91 22.12
C ALA A 6 -7.58 9.84 23.16
N ASN A 7 -7.33 8.64 23.70
CA ASN A 7 -6.22 8.39 24.63
C ASN A 7 -4.89 8.08 23.92
N ALA A 8 -4.91 7.90 22.59
CA ALA A 8 -3.73 7.68 21.75
C ALA A 8 -4.03 8.04 20.29
N PHE A 9 -2.97 8.27 19.52
CA PHE A 9 -3.04 8.35 18.05
C PHE A 9 -2.54 7.04 17.44
N SER A 10 -3.21 6.56 16.39
CA SER A 10 -2.82 5.37 15.62
C SER A 10 -2.89 5.67 14.13
N LEU A 11 -1.96 5.13 13.34
CA LEU A 11 -2.01 5.22 11.88
C LEU A 11 -3.27 4.59 11.29
N THR A 12 -3.90 3.64 12.00
CA THR A 12 -5.20 3.07 11.62
C THR A 12 -6.35 4.08 11.66
N MET A 13 -6.14 5.25 12.26
CA MET A 13 -7.12 6.34 12.25
C MET A 13 -7.08 7.15 10.96
N LEU A 14 -6.07 6.98 10.10
CA LEU A 14 -5.97 7.69 8.83
C LEU A 14 -6.95 7.10 7.80
N PRO A 15 -7.36 7.89 6.78
CA PRO A 15 -8.11 7.37 5.64
C PRO A 15 -7.33 6.26 4.92
N GLU A 16 -8.06 5.36 4.25
CA GLU A 16 -7.41 4.37 3.37
C GLU A 16 -6.60 5.06 2.27
N ASN A 17 -5.39 4.55 2.00
CA ASN A 17 -4.45 5.11 1.02
C ASN A 17 -4.08 6.59 1.28
N PHE A 18 -4.11 7.03 2.54
CA PHE A 18 -3.73 8.39 2.90
C PHE A 18 -2.30 8.72 2.44
N SER A 19 -2.18 9.75 1.60
CA SER A 19 -0.94 10.41 1.22
C SER A 19 -1.02 11.85 1.70
N GLY A 20 -0.13 12.25 2.61
CA GLY A 20 -0.35 13.47 3.36
C GLY A 20 0.72 13.75 4.41
N SER A 21 0.46 14.78 5.21
CA SER A 21 1.24 15.14 6.37
C SER A 21 0.36 15.14 7.62
N ILE A 22 0.96 14.82 8.76
CA ILE A 22 0.33 14.84 10.07
C ILE A 22 0.98 15.97 10.85
N GLU A 23 0.17 16.91 11.29
CA GLU A 23 0.59 18.03 12.14
C GLU A 23 0.24 17.70 13.57
N VAL A 24 1.23 17.79 14.46
CA VAL A 24 1.07 17.53 15.90
C VAL A 24 1.58 18.73 16.68
N LYS A 25 0.75 19.27 17.56
CA LYS A 25 1.08 20.39 18.44
C LYS A 25 0.75 20.03 19.89
N ASN A 26 1.70 20.27 20.80
CA ASN A 26 1.40 20.25 22.24
C ASN A 26 0.42 21.37 22.59
N ILE A 27 -0.63 21.05 23.35
CA ILE A 27 -1.59 22.03 23.86
C ILE A 27 -1.70 21.94 25.38
N SER A 28 -2.07 23.06 25.99
CA SER A 28 -2.36 23.14 27.43
C SER A 28 -3.68 22.44 27.77
N THR A 29 -3.90 22.21 29.07
CA THR A 29 -5.16 21.61 29.56
C THR A 29 -6.32 22.57 29.32
N GLU A 30 -6.07 23.87 29.45
CA GLU A 30 -7.03 24.95 29.20
C GLU A 30 -7.43 25.00 27.72
N GLU A 31 -6.46 24.98 26.80
CA GLU A 31 -6.74 24.90 25.36
C GLU A 31 -7.53 23.63 24.99
N ALA A 32 -7.15 22.48 25.56
CA ALA A 32 -7.87 21.22 25.34
C ALA A 32 -9.32 21.30 25.86
N SER A 33 -9.52 21.85 27.07
CA SER A 33 -10.84 22.06 27.67
C SER A 33 -11.69 22.95 26.77
N ASP A 34 -11.15 24.09 26.33
CA ASP A 34 -11.89 25.05 25.49
C ASP A 34 -12.30 24.46 24.14
N LEU A 35 -11.43 23.66 23.50
CA LEU A 35 -11.77 22.95 22.26
C LEU A 35 -12.85 21.86 22.46
N LEU A 36 -12.95 21.31 23.67
CA LEU A 36 -13.89 20.25 24.04
C LEU A 36 -15.17 20.77 24.72
N ARG A 37 -15.32 22.08 24.93
CA ARG A 37 -16.57 22.68 25.44
C ARG A 37 -17.74 22.53 24.44
N GLY A 38 -17.42 22.40 23.15
CA GLY A 38 -18.41 22.18 22.09
C GLY A 38 -18.78 20.70 21.92
N GLU A 39 -19.46 20.38 20.82
CA GLU A 39 -19.75 19.00 20.46
C GLU A 39 -18.46 18.28 20.03
N PHE A 40 -18.14 17.16 20.68
CA PHE A 40 -17.02 16.29 20.34
C PHE A 40 -17.41 14.82 20.49
N GLN A 41 -16.66 13.95 19.81
CA GLN A 41 -16.81 12.50 19.92
C GLN A 41 -15.67 11.92 20.77
N SER A 42 -16.02 11.34 21.92
CA SER A 42 -15.06 10.55 22.70
C SER A 42 -14.75 9.21 22.04
N CYS A 43 -13.47 8.88 22.00
CA CYS A 43 -12.89 7.62 21.53
C CYS A 43 -11.97 7.01 22.61
N VAL A 44 -12.17 7.42 23.87
CA VAL A 44 -11.40 6.93 25.01
C VAL A 44 -11.86 5.52 25.38
N GLY A 45 -10.96 4.55 25.29
CA GLY A 45 -11.29 3.14 25.44
C GLY A 45 -11.33 2.57 26.86
N HIS A 46 -10.97 3.36 27.88
CA HIS A 46 -10.87 2.90 29.27
C HIS A 46 -11.63 3.84 30.22
N GLU A 47 -12.45 3.27 31.09
CA GLU A 47 -13.32 4.00 32.02
C GLU A 47 -12.53 4.90 32.97
N SER A 48 -11.47 4.38 33.58
CA SER A 48 -10.61 5.14 34.50
C SER A 48 -9.92 6.33 33.82
N THR A 49 -9.61 6.21 32.52
CA THR A 49 -9.07 7.34 31.74
C THR A 49 -10.16 8.38 31.48
N ALA A 50 -11.37 7.95 31.10
CA ALA A 50 -12.48 8.85 30.82
C ALA A 50 -12.89 9.67 32.06
N GLN A 51 -12.91 9.04 33.24
CA GLN A 51 -13.17 9.71 34.51
C GLN A 51 -12.09 10.74 34.85
N LEU A 52 -10.81 10.36 34.75
CA LEU A 52 -9.70 11.29 34.97
C LEU A 52 -9.76 12.51 34.04
N LEU A 53 -10.05 12.29 32.76
CA LEU A 53 -10.14 13.36 31.78
C LEU A 53 -11.35 14.26 32.04
N THR A 54 -12.47 13.68 32.48
CA THR A 54 -13.67 14.44 32.85
C THR A 54 -13.36 15.46 33.95
N GLU A 55 -12.62 15.04 34.98
CA GLU A 55 -12.23 15.91 36.08
C GLU A 55 -11.19 16.95 35.65
N LYS A 56 -10.15 16.54 34.90
CA LYS A 56 -9.07 17.45 34.47
C LYS A 56 -9.55 18.52 33.50
N LEU A 57 -10.46 18.18 32.59
CA LEU A 57 -10.93 19.07 31.53
C LEU A 57 -12.22 19.81 31.91
N ALA A 58 -12.87 19.42 33.01
CA ALA A 58 -14.19 19.90 33.43
C ALA A 58 -15.27 19.78 32.33
N VAL A 59 -15.17 18.74 31.50
CA VAL A 59 -16.15 18.38 30.45
C VAL A 59 -16.48 16.90 30.57
N HIS A 60 -17.73 16.50 30.29
CA HIS A 60 -18.11 15.10 30.38
C HIS A 60 -17.46 14.26 29.25
N VAL A 61 -16.56 13.34 29.61
CA VAL A 61 -15.89 12.43 28.66
C VAL A 61 -16.51 11.03 28.77
N GLU A 62 -17.23 10.60 27.73
CA GLU A 62 -17.80 9.25 27.65
C GLU A 62 -16.69 8.20 27.44
N CYS A 63 -16.74 7.06 28.14
CA CYS A 63 -15.93 5.91 27.82
C CYS A 63 -16.50 5.19 26.59
N ARG A 64 -15.81 5.30 25.46
CA ARG A 64 -16.26 4.77 24.17
C ARG A 64 -15.08 4.23 23.37
N ARG A 65 -14.94 2.91 23.36
CA ARG A 65 -13.93 2.20 22.56
C ARG A 65 -14.44 1.99 21.14
N VAL A 66 -14.16 2.94 20.25
CA VAL A 66 -14.56 2.90 18.84
C VAL A 66 -13.38 3.16 17.92
N SER A 67 -13.39 2.50 16.76
CA SER A 67 -12.47 2.84 15.67
C SER A 67 -13.00 4.05 14.92
N ILE A 68 -12.15 5.04 14.67
CA ILE A 68 -12.48 6.24 13.90
C ILE A 68 -11.55 6.35 12.69
N SER A 69 -12.03 7.02 11.65
CA SER A 69 -11.20 7.47 10.52
C SER A 69 -11.31 8.99 10.44
N ILE A 70 -10.21 9.69 10.74
CA ILE A 70 -10.14 11.15 10.73
C ILE A 70 -10.03 11.65 9.28
N GLN A 71 -10.76 12.72 8.94
CA GLN A 71 -10.72 13.33 7.61
C GLN A 71 -9.96 14.67 7.62
N PRO A 72 -9.44 15.13 6.48
CA PRO A 72 -8.91 16.49 6.36
C PRO A 72 -9.94 17.52 6.84
N GLY A 73 -9.50 18.42 7.72
CA GLY A 73 -10.37 19.41 8.37
C GLY A 73 -10.98 18.97 9.70
N ASP A 74 -10.91 17.69 10.07
CA ASP A 74 -11.23 17.25 11.43
C ASP A 74 -10.11 17.63 12.41
N THR A 75 -10.47 17.67 13.69
CA THR A 75 -9.56 17.93 14.79
C THR A 75 -9.54 16.76 15.75
N LEU A 76 -8.36 16.20 16.02
CA LEU A 76 -8.17 15.16 17.02
C LEU A 76 -7.38 15.72 18.20
N ILE A 77 -7.91 15.56 19.40
CA ILE A 77 -7.24 15.85 20.66
C ILE A 77 -6.83 14.51 21.27
N VAL A 78 -5.53 14.36 21.53
CA VAL A 78 -4.95 13.16 22.12
C VAL A 78 -4.54 13.46 23.55
N ALA A 79 -5.17 12.76 24.50
CA ALA A 79 -4.81 12.80 25.91
C ALA A 79 -3.88 11.61 26.23
N GLN A 80 -2.58 11.85 26.17
CA GLN A 80 -1.58 10.82 26.36
C GLN A 80 -1.13 10.74 27.82
N LEU A 81 -1.29 9.57 28.43
CA LEU A 81 -0.68 9.26 29.72
C LEU A 81 0.83 9.07 29.53
N MET A 82 1.62 9.88 30.23
CA MET A 82 3.07 9.90 30.15
C MET A 82 3.69 9.10 31.29
N GLY A 83 4.65 8.23 30.97
CA GLY A 83 5.36 7.41 31.95
C GLY A 83 5.57 5.98 31.46
N GLU A 84 6.42 5.24 32.17
CA GLU A 84 6.60 3.81 31.93
C GLU A 84 5.35 3.06 32.36
N ARG A 85 4.55 2.63 31.38
CA ARG A 85 3.43 1.73 31.65
C ARG A 85 3.99 0.38 32.09
N LYS A 86 3.75 0.04 33.35
CA LYS A 86 4.30 -1.19 33.95
C LYS A 86 3.59 -2.46 33.47
N GLU A 87 2.34 -2.36 33.00
CA GLU A 87 1.53 -3.54 32.66
C GLU A 87 0.56 -3.29 31.51
N TYR A 88 0.23 -4.35 30.74
CA TYR A 88 -0.81 -4.35 29.70
C TYR A 88 -2.18 -4.68 30.30
N ARG A 89 -2.57 -4.01 31.39
CA ARG A 89 -3.91 -4.16 32.00
C ARG A 89 -4.61 -2.82 32.18
N ASP A 90 -5.91 -2.90 32.41
CA ASP A 90 -6.68 -1.76 32.88
C ASP A 90 -6.17 -1.32 34.26
N MET A 91 -5.78 -0.05 34.34
CA MET A 91 -5.34 0.58 35.59
C MET A 91 -6.55 1.14 36.32
N SER A 92 -6.54 1.02 37.65
CA SER A 92 -7.53 1.67 38.51
C SER A 92 -7.39 3.19 38.42
N ARG A 93 -8.39 3.91 38.91
CA ARG A 93 -8.36 5.38 38.93
C ARG A 93 -7.14 5.91 39.69
N GLU A 94 -6.87 5.35 40.87
CA GLU A 94 -5.77 5.74 41.75
C GLU A 94 -4.41 5.51 41.08
N GLU A 95 -4.29 4.43 40.30
CA GLU A 95 -3.09 4.12 39.54
C GLU A 95 -2.86 5.14 38.41
N ILE A 96 -3.91 5.58 37.71
CA ILE A 96 -3.80 6.53 36.58
C ILE A 96 -3.53 7.96 37.07
N GLU A 97 -4.08 8.38 38.22
CA GLU A 97 -3.86 9.73 38.77
C GLU A 97 -2.37 10.07 38.98
N ALA A 98 -1.54 9.04 39.19
CA ALA A 98 -0.09 9.19 39.33
C ALA A 98 0.64 9.52 38.02
N TYR A 99 -0.01 9.35 36.86
CA TYR A 99 0.60 9.60 35.55
C TYR A 99 0.28 11.01 35.05
N PRO A 100 1.29 11.81 34.68
CA PRO A 100 1.06 13.07 33.98
C PRO A 100 0.31 12.83 32.66
N VAL A 101 -0.70 13.66 32.39
CA VAL A 101 -1.41 13.67 31.11
C VAL A 101 -0.86 14.81 30.27
N GLN A 102 -0.45 14.51 29.04
CA GLN A 102 -0.12 15.52 28.03
C GLN A 102 -1.20 15.53 26.94
N PHE A 103 -1.54 16.74 26.47
CA PHE A 103 -2.53 16.94 25.42
C PHE A 103 -1.85 17.33 24.12
N PHE A 104 -2.23 16.67 23.04
CA PHE A 104 -1.76 16.96 21.69
C PHE A 104 -2.94 17.27 20.78
N LEU A 105 -2.80 18.31 19.98
CA LEU A 105 -3.66 18.60 18.84
C LEU A 105 -3.08 17.94 17.59
N VAL A 106 -3.86 17.08 16.95
CA VAL A 106 -3.49 16.36 15.73
C VAL A 106 -4.41 16.78 14.59
N ARG A 107 -3.81 17.14 13.45
CA ARG A 107 -4.50 17.44 12.20
C ARG A 107 -3.82 16.72 11.05
N ILE A 108 -4.61 16.38 10.03
CA ILE A 108 -4.10 15.77 8.81
C ILE A 108 -4.31 16.71 7.62
N VAL A 109 -3.30 16.73 6.76
CA VAL A 109 -3.32 17.46 5.49
C VAL A 109 -3.12 16.43 4.39
N SER A 110 -4.12 16.26 3.52
CA SER A 110 -3.99 15.39 2.35
C SER A 110 -3.18 16.09 1.26
N HIS A 111 -2.22 15.36 0.69
CA HIS A 111 -1.59 15.74 -0.57
C HIS A 111 -2.37 15.05 -1.68
N GLU A 112 -3.14 15.81 -2.46
CA GLU A 112 -3.76 15.27 -3.66
C GLU A 112 -2.65 14.88 -4.65
N GLU A 113 -2.40 13.58 -4.79
CA GLU A 113 -1.66 13.09 -5.95
C GLU A 113 -2.56 13.26 -7.18
N GLU A 114 -2.46 14.40 -7.87
CA GLU A 114 -2.98 14.52 -9.23
C GLU A 114 -2.29 13.47 -10.11
N ARG A 115 -2.98 12.35 -10.35
CA ARG A 115 -2.59 11.35 -11.34
C ARG A 115 -3.21 11.73 -12.67
N GLU A 116 -2.43 12.37 -13.53
CA GLU A 116 -2.83 12.58 -14.91
C GLU A 116 -2.59 11.26 -15.68
N VAL A 117 -3.68 10.56 -16.02
CA VAL A 117 -3.62 9.42 -16.95
C VAL A 117 -3.54 9.99 -18.35
N ILE A 118 -2.33 10.03 -18.91
CA ILE A 118 -2.14 10.48 -20.29
C ILE A 118 -2.40 9.26 -21.19
N ARG A 119 -3.41 9.36 -22.04
CA ARG A 119 -3.60 8.44 -23.17
C ARG A 119 -2.59 8.81 -24.24
N VAL A 120 -1.49 8.06 -24.31
CA VAL A 120 -0.47 8.26 -25.33
C VAL A 120 -0.71 7.26 -26.44
N THR A 121 -0.68 7.72 -27.69
CA THR A 121 -0.68 6.81 -28.84
C THR A 121 0.76 6.39 -29.11
N VAL A 122 1.05 5.08 -29.07
CA VAL A 122 2.36 4.52 -29.42
C VAL A 122 2.24 3.72 -30.72
N GLU A 123 3.30 3.70 -31.52
CA GLU A 123 3.34 2.93 -32.75
C GLU A 123 3.84 1.51 -32.48
N CYS A 124 3.09 0.49 -32.93
CA CYS A 124 3.48 -0.91 -32.76
C CYS A 124 4.74 -1.22 -33.57
N GLN A 125 5.81 -1.65 -32.91
CA GLN A 125 7.07 -1.97 -33.60
C GLN A 125 6.96 -3.17 -34.57
N LYS A 126 5.95 -4.05 -34.42
CA LYS A 126 5.74 -5.19 -35.34
C LYS A 126 4.93 -4.83 -36.59
N CYS A 127 3.89 -3.99 -36.46
CA CYS A 127 2.94 -3.75 -37.55
C CYS A 127 2.67 -2.28 -37.89
N GLY A 128 3.32 -1.33 -37.23
CA GLY A 128 3.14 0.10 -37.45
C GLY A 128 1.78 0.67 -36.98
N ARG A 129 0.91 -0.15 -36.37
CA ARG A 129 -0.39 0.34 -35.88
C ARG A 129 -0.21 1.27 -34.69
N LYS A 130 -0.89 2.41 -34.75
CA LYS A 130 -1.06 3.33 -33.61
C LYS A 130 -1.99 2.73 -32.58
N VAL A 131 -1.48 2.44 -31.39
CA VAL A 131 -2.25 1.91 -30.26
C VAL A 131 -2.35 2.91 -29.12
N PRO A 132 -3.55 3.10 -28.54
CA PRO A 132 -3.69 3.87 -27.31
C PRO A 132 -3.07 3.07 -26.16
N LYS A 133 -2.12 3.68 -25.45
CA LYS A 133 -1.51 3.16 -24.23
C LYS A 133 -1.76 4.15 -23.11
N GLU A 134 -2.22 3.66 -21.97
CA GLU A 134 -2.36 4.49 -20.78
C GLU A 134 -0.98 4.60 -20.12
N LYS A 135 -0.49 5.83 -19.95
CA LYS A 135 0.68 6.12 -19.13
C LYS A 135 0.24 6.98 -17.96
N ALA A 136 0.42 6.47 -16.74
CA ALA A 136 0.29 7.29 -15.54
C ALA A 136 1.53 8.19 -15.45
N ARG A 137 1.34 9.52 -15.47
CA ARG A 137 2.41 10.47 -15.17
C ARG A 137 2.18 11.02 -13.76
N GLN A 138 3.07 10.69 -12.83
CA GLN A 138 3.16 11.43 -11.57
C GLN A 138 3.81 12.78 -11.87
N LYS A 139 3.21 13.90 -11.46
CA LYS A 139 3.80 15.25 -11.58
C LYS A 139 5.00 15.48 -10.66
N SER A 140 5.47 14.48 -9.91
CA SER A 140 6.63 14.62 -9.04
C SER A 140 7.93 14.35 -9.82
N ASN A 141 8.95 15.19 -9.60
CA ASN A 141 10.32 15.00 -10.11
C ASN A 141 11.05 13.79 -9.48
N LYS A 142 10.32 12.77 -9.01
CA LYS A 142 10.92 11.56 -8.45
C LYS A 142 10.74 10.41 -9.43
N ILE A 143 11.89 9.86 -9.79
CA ILE A 143 12.13 8.72 -10.67
C ILE A 143 11.02 7.66 -10.50
N PRO A 144 10.38 7.19 -11.58
CA PRO A 144 9.35 6.18 -11.47
C PRO A 144 9.98 4.87 -10.97
N HIS A 145 9.50 4.39 -9.82
CA HIS A 145 9.78 3.04 -9.37
C HIS A 145 8.91 2.06 -10.18
N PRO A 146 9.43 0.94 -10.72
CA PRO A 146 8.70 0.06 -11.66
C PRO A 146 7.49 -0.71 -11.10
N ARG A 147 6.99 -0.37 -9.90
CA ARG A 147 5.97 -1.17 -9.18
C ARG A 147 4.53 -0.66 -9.33
N LEU A 148 4.26 0.22 -10.27
CA LEU A 148 2.89 0.64 -10.59
C LEU A 148 2.27 -0.23 -11.69
N TYR A 149 2.07 -1.52 -11.39
CA TYR A 149 0.98 -2.33 -11.95
C TYR A 149 0.56 -3.29 -10.84
N GLY A 150 -0.72 -3.29 -10.47
CA GLY A 150 -1.30 -4.16 -9.43
C GLY A 150 -1.36 -5.65 -9.81
N GLN A 151 -0.62 -6.05 -10.84
CA GLN A 151 -0.29 -7.42 -11.19
C GLN A 151 1.20 -7.40 -11.52
N ALA A 152 1.96 -8.34 -10.95
CA ALA A 152 3.38 -8.48 -11.28
C ALA A 152 3.51 -8.52 -12.82
N PRO A 153 4.48 -7.78 -13.41
CA PRO A 153 4.69 -7.87 -14.85
C PRO A 153 4.88 -9.34 -15.22
N VAL A 154 3.98 -9.87 -16.05
CA VAL A 154 4.07 -11.25 -16.53
C VAL A 154 5.18 -11.25 -17.57
N TYR A 155 6.29 -11.91 -17.26
CA TYR A 155 7.42 -12.05 -18.17
C TYR A 155 7.21 -13.29 -19.04
N TRP A 156 7.54 -13.16 -20.32
CA TRP A 156 7.44 -14.26 -21.29
C TRP A 156 8.79 -14.49 -21.95
N CYS A 157 9.14 -15.77 -22.15
CA CYS A 157 10.28 -16.13 -22.98
C CYS A 157 9.96 -15.93 -24.45
N LEU A 158 10.80 -15.21 -25.19
CA LEU A 158 10.55 -14.98 -26.61
C LEU A 158 10.82 -16.24 -27.47
N ASP A 159 11.62 -17.17 -26.95
CA ASP A 159 11.99 -18.40 -27.65
C ASP A 159 11.05 -19.58 -27.35
N CYS A 160 10.41 -19.59 -26.18
CA CYS A 160 9.52 -20.69 -25.76
C CYS A 160 8.15 -20.25 -25.24
N TRP A 161 7.87 -18.95 -25.19
CA TRP A 161 6.56 -18.36 -24.86
C TRP A 161 5.90 -18.97 -23.63
N ARG A 162 6.69 -19.23 -22.58
CA ARG A 162 6.18 -19.54 -21.25
C ARG A 162 6.21 -18.30 -20.38
N GLU A 163 5.19 -18.20 -19.55
CA GLU A 163 5.21 -17.36 -18.37
C GLU A 163 6.38 -17.80 -17.50
N VAL A 164 7.15 -16.82 -17.07
CA VAL A 164 8.27 -17.03 -16.16
C VAL A 164 8.13 -16.15 -14.94
N GLU A 165 8.38 -16.75 -13.80
CA GLU A 165 8.47 -16.05 -12.53
C GLU A 165 9.66 -15.11 -12.57
N TYR A 166 9.44 -13.87 -12.12
CA TYR A 166 10.49 -12.88 -12.03
C TYR A 166 11.58 -13.33 -11.04
N GLY A 167 12.78 -13.56 -11.55
CA GLY A 167 13.96 -13.94 -10.76
C GLY A 167 15.21 -13.17 -11.22
N PRO A 168 16.33 -13.27 -10.49
CA PRO A 168 17.58 -12.56 -10.84
C PRO A 168 18.21 -13.03 -12.16
N VAL A 169 17.76 -14.18 -12.69
CA VAL A 169 18.26 -14.76 -13.94
C VAL A 169 17.36 -14.32 -15.09
N GLN A 170 17.86 -13.45 -15.97
CA GLN A 170 17.14 -12.97 -17.17
C GLN A 170 17.08 -13.99 -18.32
N ARG A 171 17.13 -15.30 -18.02
CA ARG A 171 17.13 -16.37 -19.02
C ARG A 171 16.18 -17.50 -18.68
N CYS A 172 15.53 -18.04 -19.71
CA CYS A 172 14.65 -19.19 -19.62
C CYS A 172 15.38 -20.40 -19.06
N THR A 173 14.94 -20.88 -17.90
CA THR A 173 15.47 -22.13 -17.30
C THR A 173 15.25 -23.36 -18.18
N ARG A 174 14.32 -23.28 -19.15
CA ARG A 174 14.03 -24.36 -20.09
C ARG A 174 14.83 -24.29 -21.39
N CYS A 175 14.99 -23.10 -21.99
CA CYS A 175 15.61 -22.96 -23.32
C CYS A 175 16.81 -22.01 -23.38
N GLY A 176 17.18 -21.36 -22.28
CA GLY A 176 18.27 -20.38 -22.22
C GLY A 176 17.95 -19.02 -22.86
N GLY A 177 16.79 -18.88 -23.49
CA GLY A 177 16.35 -17.68 -24.20
C GLY A 177 16.11 -16.47 -23.32
N GLU A 178 16.20 -15.27 -23.90
CA GLU A 178 15.91 -14.01 -23.21
C GLU A 178 14.40 -13.85 -22.95
N PHE A 179 14.08 -13.19 -21.83
CA PHE A 179 12.70 -12.79 -21.53
C PHE A 179 12.52 -11.30 -21.75
N ARG A 180 11.31 -10.91 -22.16
CA ARG A 180 10.87 -9.52 -22.07
C ARG A 180 9.54 -9.46 -21.35
N SER A 181 9.31 -8.38 -20.62
CA SER A 181 7.96 -8.09 -20.15
C SER A 181 7.08 -7.71 -21.35
N ILE A 182 5.80 -8.08 -21.32
CA ILE A 182 4.83 -7.62 -22.33
C ILE A 182 4.80 -6.09 -22.40
N ILE A 183 5.10 -5.41 -21.29
CA ILE A 183 5.13 -3.95 -21.18
C ILE A 183 6.27 -3.35 -22.02
N GLU A 184 7.41 -4.03 -22.13
CA GLU A 184 8.60 -3.60 -22.91
C GLU A 184 8.46 -3.82 -24.41
N MET A 185 7.58 -4.73 -24.86
CA MET A 185 7.59 -5.15 -26.26
C MET A 185 7.06 -4.12 -27.27
N GLU A 186 6.52 -2.96 -26.85
CA GLU A 186 5.93 -1.94 -27.73
C GLU A 186 5.07 -2.52 -28.88
N THR A 187 4.41 -3.66 -28.63
CA THR A 187 3.59 -4.41 -29.58
C THR A 187 2.12 -4.24 -29.26
N CYS A 188 1.28 -4.16 -30.29
CA CYS A 188 -0.16 -4.11 -30.10
C CYS A 188 -0.73 -5.47 -29.70
N TRP A 189 -1.89 -5.46 -29.03
CA TRP A 189 -2.62 -6.67 -28.62
C TRP A 189 -2.80 -7.70 -29.75
N TRP A 190 -3.11 -7.22 -30.95
CA TRP A 190 -3.34 -8.06 -32.13
C TRP A 190 -2.06 -8.77 -32.58
N CYS A 191 -0.93 -8.08 -32.52
CA CYS A 191 0.37 -8.67 -32.82
C CYS A 191 0.83 -9.63 -31.73
N LEU A 192 0.47 -9.37 -30.47
CA LEU A 192 0.70 -10.30 -29.37
C LEU A 192 -0.12 -11.58 -29.53
N GLU A 193 -1.40 -11.50 -29.89
CA GLU A 193 -2.23 -12.67 -30.20
C GLU A 193 -1.67 -13.49 -31.38
N GLU A 194 -1.22 -12.83 -32.44
CA GLU A 194 -0.62 -13.52 -33.57
C GLU A 194 0.67 -14.25 -33.19
N LEU A 195 1.56 -13.59 -32.43
CA LEU A 195 2.77 -14.21 -31.91
C LEU A 195 2.45 -15.37 -30.95
N TRP A 196 1.38 -15.24 -30.18
CA TRP A 196 0.87 -16.28 -29.28
C TRP A 196 0.41 -17.52 -30.04
N GLU A 197 -0.36 -17.34 -31.11
CA GLU A 197 -0.81 -18.44 -31.96
C GLU A 197 0.36 -19.09 -32.74
N GLU A 198 1.33 -18.31 -33.21
CA GLU A 198 2.57 -18.84 -33.78
C GLU A 198 3.37 -19.67 -32.77
N ALA A 199 3.46 -19.21 -31.53
CA ALA A 199 4.13 -19.93 -30.45
C ALA A 199 3.46 -21.26 -30.12
N LYS A 200 2.12 -21.28 -30.01
CA LYS A 200 1.34 -22.51 -29.83
C LYS A 200 1.61 -23.54 -30.93
N LYS A 201 1.68 -23.09 -32.18
CA LYS A 201 1.99 -23.95 -33.33
C LYS A 201 3.40 -24.55 -33.21
N LYS A 202 4.41 -23.74 -32.89
CA LYS A 202 5.79 -24.20 -32.68
C LYS A 202 5.91 -25.20 -31.53
N GLU A 203 5.18 -25.00 -30.43
CA GLU A 203 5.17 -25.96 -29.32
C GLU A 203 4.49 -27.28 -29.73
N ALA A 204 3.39 -27.22 -30.48
CA ALA A 204 2.72 -28.40 -31.01
C ALA A 204 3.61 -29.19 -32.01
N GLU A 205 4.39 -28.50 -32.85
CA GLU A 205 5.36 -29.13 -33.77
C GLU A 205 6.53 -29.78 -33.03
N ARG A 206 7.06 -29.11 -32.00
CA ARG A 206 8.11 -29.68 -31.12
C ARG A 206 7.62 -30.90 -30.36
N ALA A 207 6.36 -30.92 -29.92
CA ALA A 207 5.76 -32.07 -29.24
C ALA A 207 5.56 -33.28 -30.17
N ARG A 208 5.43 -33.06 -31.49
CA ARG A 208 5.31 -34.10 -32.52
C ARG A 208 6.66 -34.61 -33.04
N SER A 209 7.75 -33.89 -32.76
CA SER A 209 9.10 -34.32 -33.15
C SER A 209 9.52 -35.51 -32.26
N PRO A 210 9.97 -36.64 -32.83
CA PRO A 210 10.42 -37.76 -32.01
C PRO A 210 11.55 -37.31 -31.09
N ARG A 211 11.44 -37.63 -29.79
CA ARG A 211 12.57 -37.47 -28.88
C ARG A 211 13.74 -38.25 -29.47
N PRO A 212 14.97 -37.70 -29.51
CA PRO A 212 16.14 -38.48 -29.90
C PRO A 212 16.12 -39.77 -29.10
N SER A 213 15.96 -40.89 -29.79
CA SER A 213 15.93 -42.22 -29.22
C SER A 213 17.28 -42.47 -28.56
N GLY A 214 17.25 -42.76 -27.25
CA GLY A 214 18.27 -43.49 -26.51
C GLY A 214 19.72 -43.06 -26.72
N ILE A 215 20.31 -42.44 -25.70
CA ILE A 215 21.75 -42.65 -25.45
C ILE A 215 21.91 -44.17 -25.28
N PRO A 216 22.71 -44.87 -26.11
CA PRO A 216 22.98 -46.27 -25.84
C PRO A 216 23.78 -46.33 -24.54
N TYR A 217 23.23 -47.04 -23.55
CA TYR A 217 24.01 -47.51 -22.41
C TYR A 217 25.10 -48.43 -23.00
N SER A 218 26.35 -47.98 -22.97
CA SER A 218 27.50 -48.87 -23.12
C SER A 218 27.69 -49.58 -21.79
N GLU A 219 27.01 -50.71 -21.62
CA GLU A 219 27.49 -51.75 -20.74
C GLU A 219 28.67 -52.45 -21.45
N ASP A 220 29.75 -52.58 -20.68
CA ASP A 220 30.85 -53.52 -20.79
C ASP A 220 32.12 -53.23 -21.61
N VAL A 221 33.19 -53.73 -20.98
CA VAL A 221 34.54 -54.11 -21.45
C VAL A 221 35.56 -52.96 -21.41
N GLU A 222 36.56 -52.92 -20.51
CA GLU A 222 37.38 -53.98 -19.89
C GLU A 222 37.97 -53.52 -18.53
#